data_AF-A0A956BBJ2-F1
#
_entry.id   AF-A0A956BBJ2-F1
#
_cell.length_a   1.000
_cell.length_b   1.000
_cell.length_c   1.000
_cell.angle_alpha   90.00
_cell.angle_beta   90.00
_cell.angle_gamma   90.00
#
_symmetry.space_group_name_H-M   'P 1'
#
loop_
_entity.id
_entity.type
_entity.pdbx_description
1 polymer ?
#
loop_
_entity_poly.entity_id
_entity_poly.type
_entity_poly.pdbx_seq_one_letter_code
_entity_poly.pdbx_strand_id
1 'polypeptide(L)'
;MPTDRPYHEGELAVQARAGVARAAQRVARILADRIPAAALSFIARQSMVVLGSRDPNGNIWASLAYGQPGFLVAESDRQLALHHAACYTAAGDPLWSNLRTDAEVGLLLIELATRRRLRINGKMRPRADGDWRVSVEQAYANCPKYIQARGLRIRETGAAPTTPTVDQGTELTAAQQAWIAGADTFFVASAHPEQGLDASHRGGPPGFVQVIGSRWLRVPDYAGNNMFNTLGNIASHPRCGLVFADFERSRVLQLTGRAEILWDQPDERGRAGGTARFWEFEVEVWRETELGVELDWEELGASPFLPVHRNA
;
A
#
# COMPACT_ATOMS: atom_id res chain seq x y z
N MET A 1 -2.75 -16.64 23.83
CA MET A 1 -4.19 -16.76 23.55
C MET A 1 -4.42 -16.12 22.21
N PRO A 2 -4.91 -16.82 21.17
CA PRO A 2 -5.34 -16.13 19.96
C PRO A 2 -6.48 -15.20 20.39
N THR A 3 -6.37 -13.92 20.11
CA THR A 3 -7.46 -12.97 20.38
C THR A 3 -8.65 -13.39 19.54
N ASP A 4 -9.73 -13.80 20.19
CA ASP A 4 -11.00 -14.30 19.64
C ASP A 4 -11.78 -13.23 18.82
N ARG A 5 -11.10 -12.16 18.41
CA ARG A 5 -11.66 -11.02 17.69
C ARG A 5 -10.95 -10.86 16.34
N PRO A 6 -11.69 -10.93 15.21
CA PRO A 6 -11.11 -10.83 13.87
C PRO A 6 -10.62 -9.42 13.52
N TYR A 7 -11.01 -8.42 14.30
CA TYR A 7 -10.63 -7.01 14.12
C TYR A 7 -10.07 -6.48 15.44
N HIS A 8 -9.11 -5.57 15.33
CA HIS A 8 -8.55 -4.87 16.49
C HIS A 8 -9.42 -3.66 16.87
N GLU A 9 -9.13 -3.03 18.01
CA GLU A 9 -9.94 -1.96 18.61
C GLU A 9 -10.13 -0.73 17.70
N GLY A 10 -9.09 -0.32 16.97
CA GLY A 10 -9.18 0.77 15.99
C GLY A 10 -10.13 0.46 14.84
N GLU A 11 -10.04 -0.74 14.24
CA GLU A 11 -10.97 -1.18 13.20
C GLU A 11 -12.41 -1.21 13.73
N LEU A 12 -12.62 -1.78 14.92
CA LEU A 12 -13.95 -1.83 15.56
C LEU A 12 -14.51 -0.43 15.81
N ALA A 13 -13.68 0.52 16.26
CA ALA A 13 -14.09 1.90 16.51
C ALA A 13 -14.51 2.61 15.21
N VAL A 14 -13.73 2.46 14.13
CA VAL A 14 -14.04 3.04 12.83
C VAL A 14 -15.30 2.39 12.22
N GLN A 15 -15.43 1.06 12.31
CA GLN A 15 -16.62 0.33 11.85
C GLN A 15 -17.90 0.75 12.59
N ALA A 16 -17.80 0.96 13.90
CA ALA A 16 -18.92 1.44 14.72
C ALA A 16 -19.32 2.86 14.32
N ARG A 17 -18.34 3.77 14.22
CA ARG A 17 -18.59 5.18 13.83
C ARG A 17 -19.14 5.31 12.41
N ALA A 18 -18.70 4.45 11.49
CA ALA A 18 -19.23 4.38 10.13
C ALA A 18 -20.60 3.68 10.02
N GLY A 19 -21.13 3.11 11.11
CA GLY A 19 -22.44 2.44 11.12
C GLY A 19 -22.46 1.08 10.38
N VAL A 20 -21.31 0.45 10.18
CA VAL A 20 -21.18 -0.77 9.35
C VAL A 20 -20.64 -2.00 10.09
N ALA A 21 -20.60 -1.97 11.44
CA ALA A 21 -20.11 -3.09 12.26
C ALA A 21 -20.73 -4.46 11.89
N ARG A 22 -22.05 -4.53 11.67
CA ARG A 22 -22.72 -5.78 11.24
C ARG A 22 -22.27 -6.25 9.86
N ALA A 23 -21.97 -5.32 8.94
CA ALA A 23 -21.47 -5.66 7.62
C ALA A 23 -20.02 -6.15 7.68
N ALA A 24 -19.18 -5.50 8.49
CA ALA A 24 -17.80 -5.91 8.73
C ALA A 24 -17.73 -7.34 9.31
N GLN A 25 -18.54 -7.66 10.32
CA GLN A 25 -18.59 -9.02 10.91
C GLN A 25 -18.85 -10.13 9.88
N ARG A 26 -19.66 -9.88 8.84
CA ARG A 26 -19.91 -10.86 7.77
C ARG A 26 -18.69 -11.10 6.88
N VAL A 27 -17.81 -10.10 6.77
CA VAL A 27 -16.58 -10.15 5.97
C VAL A 27 -15.43 -10.77 6.77
N ALA A 28 -15.42 -10.66 8.09
CA ALA A 28 -14.38 -11.19 8.99
C ALA A 28 -13.95 -12.64 8.69
N ARG A 29 -14.87 -13.50 8.22
CA ARG A 29 -14.60 -14.89 7.84
C ARG A 29 -13.55 -15.09 6.75
N ILE A 30 -13.20 -14.04 5.99
CA ILE A 30 -12.17 -14.12 4.95
C ILE A 30 -10.75 -14.05 5.54
N LEU A 31 -10.63 -13.59 6.79
CA LEU A 31 -9.36 -13.50 7.49
C LEU A 31 -8.91 -14.91 7.84
N ALA A 32 -7.73 -15.27 7.35
CA ALA A 32 -7.09 -16.55 7.64
C ALA A 32 -5.67 -16.32 8.13
N ASP A 33 -5.17 -17.24 8.94
CA ASP A 33 -3.78 -17.30 9.41
C ASP A 33 -2.86 -18.05 8.43
N ARG A 34 -3.36 -18.30 7.22
CA ARG A 34 -2.70 -19.06 6.15
C ARG A 34 -3.14 -18.56 4.79
N ILE A 35 -2.26 -18.70 3.82
CA ILE A 35 -2.49 -18.38 2.42
C ILE A 35 -3.52 -19.37 1.85
N PRO A 36 -4.63 -18.89 1.26
CA PRO A 36 -5.58 -19.77 0.58
C PRO A 36 -4.88 -20.53 -0.55
N ALA A 37 -5.12 -21.84 -0.70
CA ALA A 37 -4.48 -22.65 -1.73
C ALA A 37 -4.65 -22.07 -3.16
N ALA A 38 -5.80 -21.47 -3.44
CA ALA A 38 -6.09 -20.79 -4.71
C ALA A 38 -5.23 -19.53 -4.98
N ALA A 39 -4.53 -19.02 -3.97
CA ALA A 39 -3.68 -17.83 -4.06
C ALA A 39 -2.19 -18.16 -4.30
N LEU A 40 -1.76 -19.43 -4.16
CA LEU A 40 -0.36 -19.82 -4.32
C LEU A 40 0.16 -19.50 -5.74
N SER A 41 -0.62 -19.85 -6.76
CA SER A 41 -0.28 -19.54 -8.16
C SER A 41 -0.38 -18.05 -8.48
N PHE A 42 -1.23 -17.30 -7.77
CA PHE A 42 -1.31 -15.86 -7.89
C PHE A 42 -0.04 -15.20 -7.37
N ILE A 43 0.47 -15.61 -6.21
CA ILE A 43 1.71 -15.10 -5.61
C ILE A 43 2.88 -15.25 -6.57
N ALA A 44 3.12 -16.47 -7.07
CA ALA A 44 4.26 -16.77 -7.93
C ALA A 44 4.25 -16.04 -9.28
N ARG A 45 3.09 -15.52 -9.72
CA ARG A 45 2.94 -14.79 -10.99
C ARG A 45 3.14 -13.29 -10.86
N GLN A 46 3.23 -12.76 -9.64
CA GLN A 46 3.36 -11.32 -9.46
C GLN A 46 4.70 -10.82 -9.97
N SER A 47 4.68 -9.59 -10.48
CA SER A 47 5.88 -8.83 -10.86
C SER A 47 6.07 -7.56 -10.02
N MET A 48 5.18 -7.34 -9.05
CA MET A 48 5.20 -6.22 -8.14
C MET A 48 4.60 -6.64 -6.80
N VAL A 49 5.20 -6.18 -5.72
CA VAL A 49 4.66 -6.28 -4.36
C VAL A 49 4.89 -4.97 -3.63
N VAL A 50 3.89 -4.55 -2.84
CA VAL A 50 4.03 -3.44 -1.90
C VAL A 50 4.43 -4.01 -0.55
N LEU A 51 5.44 -3.42 0.09
CA LEU A 51 5.84 -3.77 1.45
C LEU A 51 5.74 -2.56 2.38
N GLY A 52 5.07 -2.75 3.52
CA GLY A 52 5.12 -1.84 4.65
C GLY A 52 6.25 -2.22 5.58
N SER A 53 7.05 -1.24 6.02
CA SER A 53 8.13 -1.43 6.99
C SER A 53 8.13 -0.30 8.04
N ARG A 54 8.77 -0.56 9.18
CA ARG A 54 8.94 0.40 10.28
C ARG A 54 10.41 0.69 10.49
N ASP A 55 10.79 1.97 10.49
CA ASP A 55 12.17 2.38 10.77
C ASP A 55 12.46 2.39 12.30
N PRO A 56 13.74 2.51 12.72
CA PRO A 56 14.10 2.55 14.13
C PRO A 56 13.50 3.73 14.93
N ASN A 57 13.06 4.79 14.27
CA ASN A 57 12.38 5.94 14.89
C ASN A 57 10.86 5.73 14.98
N GLY A 58 10.36 4.58 14.53
CA GLY A 58 8.95 4.22 14.51
C GLY A 58 8.18 4.81 13.33
N ASN A 59 8.85 5.44 12.36
CA ASN A 59 8.18 5.90 11.15
C ASN A 59 7.80 4.71 10.26
N ILE A 60 6.68 4.83 9.58
CA ILE A 60 6.15 3.79 8.71
C ILE A 60 6.44 4.18 7.27
N TRP A 61 6.96 3.24 6.50
CA TRP A 61 7.30 3.42 5.09
C TRP A 61 6.55 2.40 4.23
N ALA A 62 6.09 2.83 3.06
CA ALA A 62 5.62 1.95 2.01
C ALA A 62 6.67 1.90 0.90
N SER A 63 6.96 0.70 0.41
CA SER A 63 7.98 0.44 -0.60
C SER A 63 7.42 -0.42 -1.72
N LEU A 64 7.95 -0.25 -2.93
CA LEU A 64 7.60 -1.05 -4.09
C LEU A 64 8.80 -1.91 -4.49
N ALA A 65 8.61 -3.22 -4.50
CA ALA A 65 9.56 -4.17 -5.04
C ALA A 65 8.99 -4.79 -6.31
N TYR A 66 9.82 -4.83 -7.35
CA TYR A 66 9.51 -5.40 -8.65
C TYR A 66 10.41 -6.61 -8.92
N GLY A 67 9.98 -7.50 -9.78
CA GLY A 67 10.80 -8.64 -10.19
C GLY A 67 10.10 -9.47 -11.26
N GLN A 68 10.85 -10.33 -11.94
CA GLN A 68 10.22 -11.30 -12.84
C GLN A 68 9.38 -12.29 -12.03
N PRO A 69 8.29 -12.87 -12.60
CA PRO A 69 7.51 -13.89 -11.94
C PRO A 69 8.38 -14.99 -11.31
N GLY A 70 8.12 -15.29 -10.05
CA GLY A 70 8.96 -16.18 -9.24
C GLY A 70 9.91 -15.45 -8.29
N PHE A 71 10.04 -14.12 -8.34
CA PHE A 71 10.82 -13.36 -7.34
C PHE A 71 10.19 -13.41 -5.93
N LEU A 72 8.88 -13.66 -5.84
CA LEU A 72 8.13 -13.90 -4.62
C LEU A 72 7.33 -15.20 -4.78
N VAL A 73 7.55 -16.17 -3.91
CA VAL A 73 6.89 -17.48 -3.96
C VAL A 73 6.37 -17.91 -2.59
N ALA A 74 5.32 -18.72 -2.58
CA ALA A 74 4.85 -19.39 -1.37
C ALA A 74 5.56 -20.75 -1.24
N GLU A 75 6.42 -20.90 -0.23
CA GLU A 75 7.07 -22.18 0.10
C GLU A 75 6.10 -23.13 0.82
N SER A 76 5.09 -22.58 1.49
CA SER A 76 3.95 -23.29 2.10
C SER A 76 2.75 -22.35 2.21
N ASP A 77 1.65 -22.79 2.80
CA ASP A 77 0.52 -21.90 3.13
C ASP A 77 0.83 -20.93 4.28
N ARG A 78 1.99 -21.03 4.93
CA ARG A 78 2.40 -20.16 6.04
C ARG A 78 3.74 -19.48 5.86
N GLN A 79 4.41 -19.69 4.73
CA GLN A 79 5.74 -19.15 4.47
C GLN A 79 5.87 -18.66 3.04
N LEU A 80 6.37 -17.44 2.87
CA LEU A 80 6.80 -16.90 1.59
C LEU A 80 8.32 -16.79 1.54
N ALA A 81 8.90 -16.95 0.36
CA ALA A 81 10.27 -16.54 0.05
C ALA A 81 10.24 -15.35 -0.91
N LEU A 82 10.98 -14.30 -0.56
CA LEU A 82 11.27 -13.15 -1.42
C LEU A 82 12.75 -13.21 -1.80
N HIS A 83 13.01 -13.40 -3.08
CA HIS A 83 14.35 -13.53 -3.63
C HIS A 83 14.98 -12.15 -3.83
N HIS A 84 15.85 -11.73 -2.91
CA HIS A 84 16.36 -10.37 -2.84
C HIS A 84 17.18 -10.01 -4.10
N ALA A 85 18.01 -10.94 -4.58
CA ALA A 85 18.80 -10.74 -5.78
C ALA A 85 17.97 -10.62 -7.07
N ALA A 86 16.71 -11.05 -7.04
CA ALA A 86 15.76 -10.92 -8.16
C ALA A 86 14.83 -9.71 -8.02
N CYS A 87 15.01 -8.89 -6.97
CA CYS A 87 14.21 -7.70 -6.72
C CYS A 87 14.86 -6.45 -7.32
N TYR A 88 14.05 -5.64 -7.99
CA TYR A 88 14.34 -4.23 -8.26
C TYR A 88 13.55 -3.39 -7.26
N THR A 89 14.26 -2.58 -6.48
CA THR A 89 13.67 -1.54 -5.62
C THR A 89 14.31 -0.20 -5.95
N ALA A 90 13.70 0.88 -5.46
CA ALA A 90 14.31 2.19 -5.51
C ALA A 90 15.68 2.17 -4.81
N ALA A 91 16.66 2.89 -5.35
CA ALA A 91 17.98 2.94 -4.74
C ALA A 91 17.92 3.57 -3.34
N GLY A 92 18.53 2.91 -2.36
CA GLY A 92 18.47 3.39 -0.99
C GLY A 92 17.07 3.35 -0.37
N ASP A 93 16.11 2.61 -0.96
CA ASP A 93 14.78 2.37 -0.36
C ASP A 93 14.94 1.97 1.12
N PRO A 94 14.24 2.64 2.05
CA PRO A 94 14.36 2.36 3.47
C PRO A 94 13.93 0.94 3.86
N LEU A 95 13.20 0.21 3.01
CA LEU A 95 12.76 -1.16 3.27
C LEU A 95 13.89 -2.03 3.81
N TRP A 96 15.00 -2.13 3.08
CA TRP A 96 16.06 -3.09 3.40
C TRP A 96 16.81 -2.75 4.69
N SER A 97 16.92 -1.47 5.04
CA SER A 97 17.54 -1.03 6.30
C SER A 97 16.58 -1.11 7.50
N ASN A 98 15.27 -1.05 7.23
CA ASN A 98 14.20 -1.22 8.22
C ASN A 98 14.01 -2.70 8.60
N LEU A 99 14.23 -3.62 7.67
CA LEU A 99 14.11 -5.06 7.90
C LEU A 99 15.25 -5.56 8.81
N ARG A 100 14.95 -5.62 10.12
CA ARG A 100 15.74 -6.31 11.14
C ARG A 100 15.31 -7.79 11.25
N THR A 101 16.01 -8.57 12.08
CA THR A 101 15.55 -9.93 12.44
C THR A 101 14.17 -9.88 13.07
N ASP A 102 13.22 -10.64 12.52
CA ASP A 102 11.82 -10.75 12.97
C ASP A 102 11.03 -9.43 12.86
N ALA A 103 11.37 -8.59 11.87
CA ALA A 103 10.65 -7.36 11.61
C ALA A 103 9.21 -7.64 11.15
N GLU A 104 8.26 -6.88 11.69
CA GLU A 104 6.89 -6.83 11.18
C GLU A 104 6.90 -6.38 9.72
N VAL A 105 6.04 -6.96 8.91
CA VAL A 105 5.88 -6.57 7.50
C VAL A 105 4.41 -6.73 7.08
N GLY A 106 3.92 -5.74 6.34
CA GLY A 106 2.63 -5.81 5.65
C GLY A 106 2.84 -5.90 4.16
N LEU A 107 2.27 -6.90 3.49
CA LEU A 107 2.40 -7.10 2.05
C LEU A 107 1.06 -6.90 1.35
N LEU A 108 1.11 -6.20 0.22
CA LEU A 108 0.04 -6.19 -0.76
C LEU A 108 0.57 -6.70 -2.09
N LEU A 109 0.09 -7.88 -2.48
CA LEU A 109 0.23 -8.39 -3.83
C LEU A 109 -0.97 -7.90 -4.63
N ILE A 110 -0.73 -7.20 -5.73
CA ILE A 110 -1.78 -6.59 -6.54
C ILE A 110 -1.46 -6.70 -8.03
N GLU A 111 -2.34 -7.37 -8.75
CA GLU A 111 -2.31 -7.47 -10.20
C GLU A 111 -3.27 -6.43 -10.78
N LEU A 112 -2.73 -5.26 -11.14
CA LEU A 112 -3.55 -4.13 -11.61
C LEU A 112 -4.39 -4.50 -12.82
N ALA A 113 -3.85 -5.26 -13.78
CA ALA A 113 -4.52 -5.67 -15.00
C ALA A 113 -5.87 -6.38 -14.76
N THR A 114 -5.91 -7.31 -13.80
CA THR A 114 -7.13 -8.06 -13.44
C THR A 114 -7.84 -7.50 -12.21
N ARG A 115 -7.27 -6.45 -11.59
CA ARG A 115 -7.74 -5.81 -10.36
C ARG A 115 -7.81 -6.76 -9.16
N ARG A 116 -7.01 -7.83 -9.17
CA ARG A 116 -6.94 -8.80 -8.08
C ARG A 116 -5.89 -8.36 -7.06
N ARG A 117 -6.19 -8.57 -5.78
CA ARG A 117 -5.23 -8.30 -4.70
C ARG A 117 -5.33 -9.29 -3.55
N LEU A 118 -4.19 -9.57 -2.95
CA LEU A 118 -4.02 -10.41 -1.78
C LEU A 118 -3.19 -9.63 -0.76
N ARG A 119 -3.68 -9.57 0.47
CA ARG A 119 -2.93 -9.02 1.60
C ARG A 119 -2.33 -10.15 2.40
N ILE A 120 -1.09 -9.96 2.84
CA ILE A 120 -0.37 -10.88 3.69
C ILE A 120 0.39 -10.06 4.73
N ASN A 121 0.06 -10.25 6.00
CA ASN A 121 0.77 -9.62 7.11
C ASN A 121 1.50 -10.70 7.91
N GLY A 122 2.65 -10.33 8.47
CA GLY A 122 3.41 -11.23 9.32
C GLY A 122 4.81 -10.72 9.61
N LYS A 123 5.77 -11.64 9.68
CA LYS A 123 7.14 -11.33 10.10
C LYS A 123 8.17 -11.76 9.08
N MET A 124 9.12 -10.88 8.82
CA MET A 124 10.18 -11.07 7.84
C MET A 124 11.50 -11.39 8.54
N ARG A 125 12.23 -12.39 8.03
CA ARG A 125 13.53 -12.81 8.55
C ARG A 125 14.52 -13.02 7.40
N PRO A 126 15.80 -12.63 7.58
CA PRO A 126 16.82 -12.93 6.59
C PRO A 126 17.08 -14.43 6.53
N ARG A 127 17.42 -14.93 5.35
CA ARG A 127 17.89 -16.28 5.09
C ARG A 127 19.41 -16.29 4.89
N ALA A 128 20.04 -17.45 5.05
CA ALA A 128 21.48 -17.61 4.90
C ALA A 128 21.98 -17.37 3.45
N ASP A 129 21.10 -17.51 2.46
CA ASP A 129 21.35 -17.27 1.04
C ASP A 129 21.18 -15.80 0.62
N GLY A 130 20.89 -14.90 1.57
CA GLY A 130 20.68 -13.47 1.30
C GLY A 130 19.25 -13.10 0.91
N ASP A 131 18.36 -14.08 0.79
CA ASP A 131 16.94 -13.88 0.56
C ASP A 131 16.19 -13.60 1.86
N TRP A 132 14.89 -13.34 1.73
CA TRP A 132 14.02 -13.11 2.87
C TRP A 132 12.90 -14.14 2.95
N ARG A 133 12.53 -14.51 4.17
CA ARG A 133 11.38 -15.35 4.46
C ARG A 133 10.33 -14.57 5.22
N VAL A 134 9.07 -14.67 4.79
CA VAL A 134 7.93 -14.10 5.51
C VAL A 134 7.13 -15.22 6.15
N SER A 135 7.06 -15.24 7.48
CA SER A 135 6.12 -16.07 8.24
C SER A 135 4.76 -15.38 8.25
N VAL A 136 3.74 -16.06 7.72
CA VAL A 136 2.39 -15.52 7.55
C VAL A 136 1.63 -15.59 8.86
N GLU A 137 1.11 -14.45 9.32
CA GLU A 137 0.20 -14.35 10.46
C GLU A 137 -1.23 -14.09 10.01
N GLN A 138 -1.39 -13.40 8.87
CA GLN A 138 -2.70 -13.14 8.29
C GLN A 138 -2.62 -13.09 6.76
N ALA A 139 -3.56 -13.70 6.05
CA ALA A 139 -3.67 -13.63 4.59
C ALA A 139 -5.12 -13.63 4.13
N TYR A 140 -5.49 -12.70 3.24
CA TYR A 140 -6.85 -12.58 2.73
C TYR A 140 -6.94 -11.79 1.42
N ALA A 141 -7.91 -12.15 0.57
CA ALA A 141 -8.20 -11.43 -0.66
C ALA A 141 -9.08 -10.21 -0.37
N ASN A 142 -8.85 -9.11 -1.10
CA ASN A 142 -9.60 -7.87 -0.91
C ASN A 142 -10.34 -7.41 -2.18
N CYS A 143 -11.37 -6.59 -1.98
CA CYS A 143 -12.28 -6.08 -3.01
C CYS A 143 -11.54 -5.38 -4.17
N PRO A 144 -11.93 -5.57 -5.45
CA PRO A 144 -11.23 -4.99 -6.61
C PRO A 144 -11.55 -3.51 -6.89
N LYS A 145 -12.39 -2.88 -6.07
CA LYS A 145 -12.87 -1.51 -6.30
C LYS A 145 -11.74 -0.48 -6.38
N TYR A 146 -11.93 0.49 -7.27
CA TYR A 146 -11.06 1.66 -7.49
C TYR A 146 -9.66 1.34 -8.04
N ILE A 147 -9.40 0.10 -8.48
CA ILE A 147 -8.15 -0.27 -9.14
C ILE A 147 -8.27 0.02 -10.63
N GLN A 148 -7.51 1.01 -11.09
CA GLN A 148 -7.32 1.32 -12.50
C GLN A 148 -6.51 0.17 -13.13
N ALA A 149 -6.99 -0.39 -14.25
CA ALA A 149 -6.32 -1.55 -14.85
C ALA A 149 -5.09 -1.11 -15.63
N ARG A 150 -3.95 -1.72 -15.31
CA ARG A 150 -2.66 -1.49 -15.96
C ARG A 150 -1.92 -2.79 -16.19
N GLY A 151 -1.32 -2.95 -17.37
CA GLY A 151 -0.31 -3.95 -17.64
C GLY A 151 1.04 -3.45 -17.14
N LEU A 152 1.86 -4.35 -16.59
CA LEU A 152 3.23 -4.07 -16.19
C LEU A 152 4.15 -5.01 -16.97
N ARG A 153 5.15 -4.44 -17.65
CA ARG A 153 6.28 -5.18 -18.21
C ARG A 153 7.56 -4.57 -17.66
N ILE A 154 8.43 -5.42 -17.13
CA ILE A 154 9.73 -5.01 -16.61
C ILE A 154 10.75 -5.18 -17.73
N ARG A 155 11.42 -4.10 -18.12
CA ARG A 155 12.53 -4.12 -19.08
C ARG A 155 13.82 -3.88 -18.33
N GLU A 156 14.73 -4.84 -18.41
CA GLU A 156 16.09 -4.65 -17.90
C GLU A 156 16.79 -3.60 -18.74
N THR A 157 17.20 -2.50 -18.12
CA THR A 157 18.03 -1.50 -18.78
C THR A 157 19.42 -2.08 -18.99
N GLY A 158 19.82 -2.28 -20.26
CA GLY A 158 21.19 -2.70 -20.61
C GLY A 158 22.26 -1.62 -20.41
N ALA A 159 21.90 -0.47 -19.84
CA ALA A 159 22.80 0.62 -19.52
C ALA A 159 23.58 0.32 -18.23
N ALA A 160 24.83 0.78 -18.15
CA ALA A 160 25.59 0.72 -16.91
C ALA A 160 24.81 1.45 -15.80
N PRO A 161 24.73 0.89 -14.57
CA PRO A 161 23.97 1.50 -13.50
C PRO A 161 24.52 2.89 -13.21
N THR A 162 23.76 3.93 -13.55
CA THR A 162 23.95 5.25 -12.97
C THR A 162 23.57 5.14 -11.51
N THR A 163 24.43 5.59 -10.59
CA THR A 163 24.09 5.64 -9.15
C THR A 163 22.82 6.47 -9.01
N PRO A 164 21.66 5.86 -8.66
CA PRO A 164 20.42 6.61 -8.68
C PRO A 164 20.46 7.65 -7.56
N THR A 165 19.99 8.85 -7.86
CA THR A 165 19.94 9.93 -6.88
C THR A 165 18.74 9.72 -5.96
N VAL A 166 18.97 9.88 -4.66
CA VAL A 166 17.92 9.96 -3.66
C VAL A 166 17.81 11.40 -3.23
N ASP A 167 16.69 12.04 -3.56
CA ASP A 167 16.36 13.36 -3.01
C ASP A 167 15.42 13.18 -1.82
N GLN A 168 15.49 14.09 -0.85
CA GLN A 168 14.66 14.05 0.35
C GLN A 168 14.39 15.44 0.90
N GLY A 169 13.24 15.61 1.53
CA GLY A 169 12.85 16.88 2.13
C GLY A 169 11.66 16.74 3.07
N THR A 170 11.21 17.87 3.58
CA THR A 170 10.06 17.93 4.51
C THR A 170 8.88 18.73 3.95
N GLU A 171 9.06 19.37 2.79
CA GLU A 171 8.02 20.12 2.07
C GLU A 171 7.98 19.71 0.62
N LEU A 172 6.79 19.37 0.13
CA LEU A 172 6.57 18.91 -1.24
C LEU A 172 6.88 20.05 -2.22
N THR A 173 7.72 19.76 -3.20
CA THR A 173 8.00 20.67 -4.31
C THR A 173 6.78 20.79 -5.22
N ALA A 174 6.68 21.87 -6.01
CA ALA A 174 5.58 22.03 -6.96
C ALA A 174 5.44 20.85 -7.94
N ALA A 175 6.56 20.23 -8.34
CA ALA A 175 6.56 19.04 -9.20
C ALA A 175 5.98 17.80 -8.50
N GLN A 176 6.31 17.59 -7.22
CA GLN A 176 5.75 16.51 -6.41
C GLN A 176 4.27 16.71 -6.13
N GLN A 177 3.85 17.94 -5.86
CA GLN A 177 2.43 18.29 -5.69
C GLN A 177 1.63 17.99 -6.97
N ALA A 178 2.16 18.37 -8.13
CA ALA A 178 1.55 18.06 -9.43
C ALA A 178 1.48 16.55 -9.71
N TRP A 179 2.53 15.81 -9.37
CA TRP A 179 2.54 14.34 -9.47
C TRP A 179 1.45 13.71 -8.59
N ILE A 180 1.39 14.07 -7.31
CA ILE A 180 0.36 13.54 -6.38
C ILE A 180 -1.04 13.92 -6.86
N ALA A 181 -1.25 15.15 -7.31
CA ALA A 181 -2.55 15.60 -7.82
C ALA A 181 -2.94 14.88 -9.14
N GLY A 182 -1.98 14.51 -9.97
CA GLY A 182 -2.22 13.73 -11.19
C GLY A 182 -2.40 12.23 -10.96
N ALA A 183 -1.99 11.72 -9.79
CA ALA A 183 -2.04 10.30 -9.49
C ALA A 183 -3.49 9.80 -9.35
N ASP A 184 -3.75 8.62 -9.88
CA ASP A 184 -5.01 7.88 -9.73
C ASP A 184 -4.86 6.61 -8.88
N THR A 185 -3.64 6.39 -8.37
CA THR A 185 -3.26 5.27 -7.53
C THR A 185 -2.08 5.65 -6.65
N PHE A 186 -2.15 5.22 -5.39
CA PHE A 186 -0.99 5.15 -4.50
C PHE A 186 -1.17 3.97 -3.54
N PHE A 187 -0.11 3.65 -2.82
CA PHE A 187 -0.13 2.61 -1.80
C PHE A 187 0.20 3.19 -0.43
N VAL A 188 -0.40 2.61 0.61
CA VAL A 188 -0.23 3.06 2.00
C VAL A 188 0.14 1.87 2.87
N ALA A 189 1.18 2.06 3.67
CA ALA A 189 1.52 1.22 4.80
C ALA A 189 1.05 1.89 6.09
N SER A 190 0.39 1.13 6.95
CA SER A 190 0.02 1.58 8.30
C SER A 190 0.20 0.45 9.29
N ALA A 191 0.22 0.73 10.58
CA ALA A 191 0.46 -0.29 11.59
C ALA A 191 -0.50 -0.14 12.77
N HIS A 192 -0.85 -1.27 13.37
CA HIS A 192 -1.31 -1.30 14.74
C HIS A 192 -0.10 -1.56 15.66
N PRO A 193 -0.01 -0.96 16.87
CA PRO A 193 1.15 -1.17 17.76
C PRO A 193 1.37 -2.63 18.18
N GLU A 194 0.30 -3.44 18.22
CA GLU A 194 0.35 -4.85 18.69
C GLU A 194 -0.05 -5.87 17.62
N GLN A 195 -0.60 -5.45 16.49
CA GLN A 195 -1.12 -6.36 15.44
C GLN A 195 -0.31 -6.25 14.14
N GLY A 196 0.77 -5.47 14.17
CA GLY A 196 1.73 -5.37 13.09
C GLY A 196 1.35 -4.41 11.96
N LEU A 197 2.11 -4.53 10.88
CA LEU A 197 2.03 -3.71 9.66
C LEU A 197 1.01 -4.28 8.67
N ASP A 198 0.36 -3.39 7.94
CA ASP A 198 -0.51 -3.69 6.81
C ASP A 198 -0.12 -2.81 5.61
N ALA A 199 -0.32 -3.34 4.40
CA ALA A 199 -0.17 -2.58 3.16
C ALA A 199 -1.48 -2.59 2.36
N SER A 200 -1.80 -1.44 1.78
CA SER A 200 -3.09 -1.15 1.18
C SER A 200 -2.94 -0.35 -0.11
N HIS A 201 -3.88 -0.53 -1.04
CA HIS A 201 -4.00 0.30 -2.24
C HIS A 201 -5.12 1.33 -2.06
N ARG A 202 -4.89 2.53 -2.57
CA ARG A 202 -5.87 3.61 -2.70
C ARG A 202 -5.89 4.08 -4.15
N GLY A 203 -7.10 4.19 -4.70
CA GLY A 203 -7.30 4.65 -6.07
C GLY A 203 -8.57 5.45 -6.20
N GLY A 204 -8.63 6.26 -7.25
CA GLY A 204 -9.69 7.18 -7.58
C GLY A 204 -9.43 7.80 -8.95
N PRO A 205 -10.29 8.69 -9.44
CA PRO A 205 -9.95 9.47 -10.64
C PRO A 205 -8.74 10.38 -10.34
N PRO A 206 -7.92 10.75 -11.35
CA PRO A 206 -6.89 11.76 -11.18
C PRO A 206 -7.44 13.00 -10.44
N GLY A 207 -6.69 13.49 -9.46
CA GLY A 207 -7.12 14.59 -8.59
C GLY A 207 -7.94 14.16 -7.37
N PHE A 208 -8.09 12.85 -7.11
CA PHE A 208 -8.75 12.37 -5.89
C PHE A 208 -7.94 12.67 -4.62
N VAL A 209 -6.61 12.72 -4.72
CA VAL A 209 -5.73 13.22 -3.65
C VAL A 209 -5.62 14.72 -3.79
N GLN A 210 -6.07 15.44 -2.77
CA GLN A 210 -5.96 16.90 -2.71
C GLN A 210 -4.68 17.26 -1.98
N VAL A 211 -3.85 18.10 -2.58
CA VAL A 211 -2.68 18.68 -1.94
C VAL A 211 -3.07 20.02 -1.31
N ILE A 212 -2.79 20.19 -0.03
CA ILE A 212 -3.10 21.37 0.78
C ILE A 212 -1.77 21.96 1.27
N GLY A 213 -1.37 23.10 0.70
CA GLY A 213 -0.05 23.69 0.98
C GLY A 213 1.10 22.77 0.54
N SER A 214 2.23 22.82 1.25
CA SER A 214 3.41 22.01 0.94
C SER A 214 3.55 20.73 1.78
N ARG A 215 2.63 20.47 2.72
CA ARG A 215 2.77 19.34 3.68
C ARG A 215 1.53 18.48 3.87
N TRP A 216 0.36 18.91 3.43
CA TRP A 216 -0.87 18.17 3.75
C TRP A 216 -1.48 17.53 2.51
N LEU A 217 -1.90 16.29 2.63
CA LEU A 217 -2.68 15.56 1.64
C LEU A 217 -4.04 15.24 2.24
N ARG A 218 -5.13 15.44 1.49
CA ARG A 218 -6.47 15.00 1.86
C ARG A 218 -6.94 13.94 0.87
N VAL A 219 -7.29 12.78 1.40
CA VAL A 219 -7.67 11.59 0.62
C VAL A 219 -9.09 11.16 1.02
N PRO A 220 -9.99 10.93 0.05
CA PRO A 220 -11.33 10.42 0.35
C PRO A 220 -11.30 8.95 0.78
N ASP A 221 -12.15 8.60 1.74
CA ASP A 221 -12.44 7.21 2.09
C ASP A 221 -13.69 6.73 1.34
N TYR A 222 -13.49 6.14 0.16
CA TYR A 222 -14.59 5.56 -0.61
C TYR A 222 -15.14 4.28 0.03
N ALA A 223 -16.41 3.98 -0.25
CA ALA A 223 -17.07 2.77 0.24
C ALA A 223 -16.34 1.49 -0.22
N GLY A 224 -15.76 0.76 0.72
CA GLY A 224 -14.94 -0.44 0.51
C GLY A 224 -15.60 -1.74 0.97
N ASN A 225 -14.80 -2.62 1.57
CA ASN A 225 -15.21 -3.93 2.13
C ASN A 225 -15.63 -3.85 3.61
N ASN A 226 -15.70 -2.64 4.18
CA ASN A 226 -16.02 -2.36 5.59
C ASN A 226 -15.04 -2.94 6.63
N MET A 227 -13.85 -3.42 6.23
CA MET A 227 -12.86 -3.92 7.19
C MET A 227 -12.11 -2.80 7.90
N PHE A 228 -11.88 -1.69 7.17
CA PHE A 228 -11.15 -0.51 7.67
C PHE A 228 -9.71 -0.76 8.11
N ASN A 229 -8.99 -1.74 7.55
CA ASN A 229 -7.61 -2.05 7.98
C ASN A 229 -6.69 -0.81 8.08
N THR A 230 -6.65 0.05 7.04
CA THR A 230 -5.83 1.27 7.11
C THR A 230 -6.35 2.29 8.12
N LEU A 231 -7.66 2.57 8.11
CA LEU A 231 -8.24 3.62 8.97
C LEU A 231 -8.29 3.19 10.44
N GLY A 232 -8.51 1.89 10.71
CA GLY A 232 -8.40 1.30 12.02
C GLY A 232 -6.98 1.41 12.57
N ASN A 233 -5.97 1.07 11.75
CA ASN A 233 -4.57 1.32 12.11
C ASN A 233 -4.32 2.81 12.41
N ILE A 234 -4.78 3.74 11.56
CA ILE A 234 -4.62 5.19 11.79
C ILE A 234 -5.29 5.64 13.09
N ALA A 235 -6.47 5.10 13.41
CA ALA A 235 -7.19 5.42 14.64
C ALA A 235 -6.44 4.99 15.90
N SER A 236 -5.67 3.89 15.84
CA SER A 236 -4.85 3.39 16.96
C SER A 236 -3.42 3.95 16.94
N HIS A 237 -2.89 4.25 15.76
CA HIS A 237 -1.53 4.71 15.55
C HIS A 237 -1.45 5.62 14.31
N PRO A 238 -1.31 6.94 14.47
CA PRO A 238 -1.45 7.87 13.36
C PRO A 238 -0.32 7.79 12.33
N ARG A 239 0.80 7.12 12.63
CA ARG A 239 1.92 7.04 11.68
C ARG A 239 1.61 6.10 10.51
N CYS A 240 1.81 6.59 9.29
CA CYS A 240 1.69 5.80 8.07
C CYS A 240 2.70 6.26 7.01
N GLY A 241 2.96 5.39 6.04
CA GLY A 241 3.81 5.67 4.88
C GLY A 241 3.04 5.58 3.59
N LEU A 242 3.27 6.49 2.65
CA LEU A 242 2.66 6.48 1.32
C LEU A 242 3.74 6.25 0.27
N VAL A 243 3.38 5.59 -0.83
CA VAL A 243 4.24 5.51 -2.02
C VAL A 243 3.42 5.73 -3.28
N PHE A 244 3.90 6.67 -4.09
CA PHE A 244 3.39 6.99 -5.42
C PHE A 244 4.39 6.48 -6.44
N ALA A 245 3.92 5.67 -7.39
CA ALA A 245 4.70 5.26 -8.55
C ALA A 245 4.50 6.27 -9.68
N ASP A 246 5.57 6.63 -10.38
CA ASP A 246 5.50 7.36 -11.64
C ASP A 246 5.47 6.33 -12.76
N PHE A 247 4.28 6.09 -13.30
CA PHE A 247 4.06 5.11 -14.37
C PHE A 247 4.70 5.53 -15.71
N GLU A 248 5.20 6.75 -15.84
CA GLU A 248 5.84 7.23 -17.06
C GLU A 248 7.38 7.30 -16.93
N ARG A 249 7.88 7.67 -15.74
CA ARG A 249 9.30 8.00 -15.55
C ARG A 249 10.09 7.01 -14.70
N SER A 250 9.52 5.84 -14.39
CA SER A 250 10.18 4.79 -13.59
C SER A 250 10.84 5.34 -12.32
N ARG A 251 10.10 6.15 -11.56
CA ARG A 251 10.54 6.71 -10.27
C ARG A 251 9.45 6.53 -9.22
N VAL A 252 9.83 6.63 -7.96
CA VAL A 252 8.90 6.53 -6.82
C VAL A 252 9.06 7.72 -5.89
N LEU A 253 7.93 8.16 -5.33
CA LEU A 253 7.87 9.15 -4.27
C LEU A 253 7.32 8.47 -3.01
N GLN A 254 8.19 8.26 -2.03
CA GLN A 254 7.86 7.70 -0.73
C GLN A 254 7.67 8.83 0.28
N LEU A 255 6.59 8.79 1.04
CA LEU A 255 6.29 9.75 2.09
C LEU A 255 6.14 9.00 3.42
N THR A 256 6.60 9.60 4.51
CA THR A 256 6.25 9.16 5.87
C THR A 256 5.74 10.34 6.67
N GLY A 257 4.83 10.06 7.60
CA GLY A 257 4.19 11.09 8.39
C GLY A 257 3.01 10.58 9.20
N ARG A 258 2.01 11.44 9.41
CA ARG A 258 0.88 11.17 10.30
C ARG A 258 -0.43 11.40 9.59
N ALA A 259 -1.41 10.57 9.89
CA ALA A 259 -2.76 10.71 9.38
C ALA A 259 -3.80 10.86 10.49
N GLU A 260 -4.90 11.53 10.14
CA GLU A 260 -6.10 11.60 10.95
C GLU A 260 -7.35 11.41 10.08
N ILE A 261 -8.43 10.90 10.70
CA ILE A 261 -9.68 10.63 10.00
C ILE A 261 -10.63 11.81 10.19
N LEU A 262 -11.08 12.39 9.08
CA LEU A 262 -12.10 13.42 9.06
C LEU A 262 -13.47 12.78 8.80
N TRP A 263 -14.42 13.06 9.67
CA TRP A 263 -15.78 12.55 9.62
C TRP A 263 -16.76 13.66 9.26
N ASP A 264 -17.91 13.28 8.72
CA ASP A 264 -19.06 14.17 8.50
C ASP A 264 -18.69 15.42 7.69
N GLN A 265 -17.75 15.26 6.74
CA GLN A 265 -17.25 16.36 5.93
C GLN A 265 -18.26 16.72 4.84
N PRO A 266 -18.39 18.02 4.50
CA PRO A 266 -19.18 18.44 3.35
C PRO A 266 -18.69 17.74 2.07
N ASP A 267 -19.61 17.06 1.38
CA ASP A 267 -19.32 16.31 0.15
C ASP A 267 -20.15 16.80 -1.05
N GLU A 268 -20.33 18.13 -1.16
CA GLU A 268 -21.17 18.74 -2.19
C GLU A 268 -20.75 18.36 -3.61
N ARG A 269 -19.45 18.08 -3.80
CA ARG A 269 -18.85 17.68 -5.09
C ARG A 269 -18.81 16.16 -5.29
N GLY A 270 -19.28 15.36 -4.34
CA GLY A 270 -19.20 13.90 -4.38
C GLY A 270 -17.77 13.36 -4.36
N ARG A 271 -16.83 14.12 -3.78
CA ARG A 271 -15.41 13.75 -3.62
C ARG A 271 -15.18 12.65 -2.62
N ALA A 272 -16.02 12.51 -1.59
CA ALA A 272 -15.97 11.39 -0.66
C ALA A 272 -16.71 10.16 -1.20
N GLY A 273 -17.35 10.25 -2.38
CA GLY A 273 -18.14 9.16 -2.94
C GLY A 273 -19.34 8.80 -2.05
N GLY A 274 -19.93 9.80 -1.39
CA GLY A 274 -21.10 9.63 -0.54
C GLY A 274 -20.83 9.09 0.87
N THR A 275 -19.56 8.93 1.26
CA THR A 275 -19.21 8.50 2.62
C THR A 275 -19.10 9.66 3.61
N ALA A 276 -18.94 10.89 3.10
CA ALA A 276 -18.60 12.08 3.90
C ALA A 276 -17.32 11.89 4.76
N ARG A 277 -16.43 10.99 4.36
CA ARG A 277 -15.19 10.68 5.09
C ARG A 277 -13.97 10.97 4.25
N PHE A 278 -13.01 11.62 4.89
CA PHE A 278 -11.68 11.81 4.37
C PHE A 278 -10.68 11.37 5.44
N TRP A 279 -9.42 11.28 5.05
CA TRP A 279 -8.32 11.32 5.99
C TRP A 279 -7.30 12.32 5.47
N GLU A 280 -6.70 13.04 6.40
CA GLU A 280 -5.60 13.95 6.11
C GLU A 280 -4.30 13.31 6.51
N PHE A 281 -3.25 13.58 5.74
CA PHE A 281 -1.90 13.10 5.95
C PHE A 281 -0.93 14.26 5.92
N GLU A 282 -0.25 14.49 7.04
CA GLU A 282 0.86 15.42 7.14
C GLU A 282 2.15 14.71 6.72
N VAL A 283 2.81 15.25 5.70
CA VAL A 283 4.14 14.83 5.25
C VAL A 283 5.16 15.35 6.26
N GLU A 284 5.82 14.43 6.97
CA GLU A 284 6.98 14.74 7.81
C GLU A 284 8.27 14.69 6.99
N VAL A 285 8.43 13.62 6.19
CA VAL A 285 9.57 13.42 5.29
C VAL A 285 9.09 12.80 3.98
N TRP A 286 9.65 13.28 2.86
CA TRP A 286 9.51 12.66 1.56
C TRP A 286 10.88 12.21 1.02
N ARG A 287 10.85 11.18 0.17
CA ARG A 287 11.99 10.66 -0.58
C ARG A 287 11.58 10.42 -2.02
N GLU A 288 12.32 10.98 -2.95
CA GLU A 288 12.13 10.76 -4.39
C GLU A 288 13.34 9.98 -4.93
N THR A 289 13.07 8.93 -5.71
CA THR A 289 14.13 8.02 -6.15
C THR A 289 13.79 7.39 -7.50
N GLU A 290 14.76 7.38 -8.40
CA GLU A 290 14.68 6.65 -9.67
C GLU A 290 14.80 5.14 -9.43
N LEU A 291 13.99 4.37 -10.15
CA LEU A 291 14.12 2.92 -10.18
C LEU A 291 15.28 2.56 -11.10
N GLY A 292 16.13 1.62 -10.67
CA GLY A 292 17.20 1.06 -11.50
C GLY A 292 16.70 0.11 -12.60
N VAL A 293 15.43 0.23 -13.00
CA VAL A 293 14.77 -0.62 -13.99
C VAL A 293 13.73 0.19 -14.75
N GLU A 294 13.56 -0.10 -16.04
CA GLU A 294 12.53 0.52 -16.85
C GLU A 294 11.22 -0.27 -16.70
N LEU A 295 10.17 0.43 -16.28
CA LEU A 295 8.84 -0.13 -16.17
C LEU A 295 7.98 0.36 -17.34
N ASP A 296 7.55 -0.56 -18.19
CA ASP A 296 6.65 -0.31 -19.31
C ASP A 296 5.22 -0.59 -18.84
N TRP A 297 4.45 0.49 -18.66
CA TRP A 297 3.08 0.45 -18.18
C TRP A 297 2.09 0.66 -19.32
N GLU A 298 1.14 -0.26 -19.44
CA GLU A 298 0.07 -0.20 -20.44
C GLU A 298 -1.25 0.14 -19.74
N GLU A 299 -1.90 1.25 -20.11
CA GLU A 299 -3.24 1.55 -19.61
C GLU A 299 -4.27 0.59 -20.24
N LEU A 300 -4.94 -0.20 -19.41
CA LEU A 300 -5.92 -1.19 -19.87
C LEU A 300 -7.36 -0.76 -19.61
N GLY A 301 -7.56 0.24 -18.74
CA GLY A 301 -8.83 0.95 -18.62
C GLY A 301 -9.25 1.29 -17.18
N ALA A 302 -10.18 2.23 -17.09
CA ALA A 302 -10.66 2.76 -15.82
C ALA A 302 -11.36 1.70 -14.95
N SER A 303 -11.32 1.89 -13.62
CA SER A 303 -12.12 1.11 -12.69
C SER A 303 -13.61 1.38 -12.92
N PRO A 304 -14.47 0.35 -13.02
CA PRO A 304 -15.93 0.55 -13.14
C PRO A 304 -16.57 1.07 -11.84
N PHE A 305 -15.78 1.19 -10.77
CA PHE A 305 -16.23 1.63 -9.45
C PHE A 305 -15.80 3.06 -9.10
N LEU A 306 -15.18 3.82 -10.01
CA LEU A 306 -14.80 5.20 -9.69
C LEU A 306 -16.03 6.02 -9.24
N PRO A 307 -15.89 6.88 -8.22
CA PRO A 307 -16.97 7.75 -7.80
C PRO A 307 -17.37 8.69 -8.95
N VAL A 308 -18.66 9.02 -9.02
CA VAL A 308 -19.13 10.07 -9.92
C VAL A 308 -18.94 11.41 -9.23
N HIS A 309 -17.95 12.17 -9.67
CA HIS A 309 -17.82 13.57 -9.26
C HIS A 309 -18.82 14.43 -10.03
N ARG A 310 -19.51 15.32 -9.33
CA ARG A 310 -20.36 16.31 -9.99
C ARG A 310 -19.46 17.45 -10.46
N ASN A 311 -19.47 17.72 -11.76
CA ASN A 311 -18.88 18.96 -12.28
C ASN A 311 -19.69 20.15 -11.77
N ALA A 312 -18.99 21.26 -11.52
CA ALA A 312 -19.59 22.55 -11.17
C ALA A 312 -20.49 23.07 -12.28
#